data_AF-A0AAV6PAC6-F1
#
_entry.id   AF-A0AAV6PAC6-F1
#
_cell.length_a   1.000
_cell.length_b   1.000
_cell.length_c   1.000
_cell.angle_alpha   90.00
_cell.angle_beta   90.00
_cell.angle_gamma   90.00
#
_symmetry.space_group_name_H-M   'P 1'
#
loop_
_entity.id
_entity.type
_entity.pdbx_description
1 polymer ?
#
loop_
_entity_poly.entity_id
_entity_poly.type
_entity_poly.pdbx_seq_one_letter_code
_entity_poly.pdbx_strand_id
1 'polypeptide(L)'
;MSQAIGDKDAFHPEQYCVHLDKEAAEFSQRFGELDVMEDVAAFVLNPFLTIDVEQVAAKFQQVFALPSGVDMEIVDLQNDIELKVRSGDSNFWGIVSREKFPLLTSCALRVSAYFEMAFSQMKYRSRLTDEHLTDCLRLAVSSYEPNYKALTHSMQSQPSH
;
A
#
# COMPACT_ATOMS: atom_id res chain seq x y z
N MET A 1 38.08 -44.87 -24.01
CA MET A 1 36.98 -43.89 -24.11
C MET A 1 36.43 -43.69 -22.71
N SER A 2 36.92 -42.66 -22.01
CA SER A 2 36.54 -42.38 -20.62
C SER A 2 35.28 -41.52 -20.63
N GLN A 3 34.15 -42.11 -20.29
CA GLN A 3 32.90 -41.39 -20.11
C GLN A 3 32.97 -40.70 -18.74
N ALA A 4 33.14 -39.38 -18.74
CA ALA A 4 33.09 -38.58 -17.53
C ALA A 4 31.69 -38.67 -16.95
N ILE A 5 31.55 -39.40 -15.84
CA ILE A 5 30.35 -39.43 -15.03
C ILE A 5 30.32 -38.07 -14.32
N GLY A 6 29.50 -37.15 -14.84
CA GLY A 6 29.22 -35.89 -14.16
C GLY A 6 28.60 -36.20 -12.81
N ASP A 7 29.26 -35.71 -11.77
CA ASP A 7 28.86 -35.87 -10.38
C ASP A 7 27.50 -35.18 -10.15
N LYS A 8 26.44 -35.97 -9.98
CA LYS A 8 25.07 -35.46 -9.83
C LYS A 8 24.83 -34.77 -8.48
N ASP A 9 25.78 -34.90 -7.55
CA ASP A 9 25.73 -34.32 -6.20
C ASP A 9 26.61 -33.06 -6.05
N ALA A 10 27.19 -32.55 -7.14
CA ALA A 10 27.94 -31.31 -7.12
C ALA A 10 27.02 -30.12 -6.82
N PHE A 11 27.40 -29.27 -5.85
CA PHE A 11 26.69 -28.04 -5.58
C PHE A 11 26.89 -27.07 -6.76
N HIS A 12 25.78 -26.69 -7.40
CA HIS A 12 25.71 -25.84 -8.58
C HIS A 12 25.12 -24.46 -8.23
N PRO A 13 25.90 -23.55 -7.61
CA PRO A 13 25.41 -22.24 -7.16
C PRO A 13 24.81 -21.40 -8.29
N GLU A 14 25.28 -21.58 -9.52
CA GLU A 14 24.79 -20.90 -10.72
C GLU A 14 23.30 -21.09 -10.96
N GLN A 15 22.73 -22.26 -10.62
CA GLN A 15 21.31 -22.53 -10.80
C GLN A 15 20.45 -21.72 -9.79
N TYR A 16 20.97 -21.52 -8.58
CA TYR A 16 20.33 -20.71 -7.56
C TYR A 16 20.41 -19.21 -7.90
N CYS A 17 21.52 -18.74 -8.46
CA CYS A 17 21.63 -17.36 -8.94
C CYS A 17 20.55 -17.03 -9.97
N VAL A 18 20.31 -17.93 -10.93
CA VAL A 18 19.23 -17.74 -11.93
C VAL A 18 17.85 -17.65 -11.28
N HIS A 19 17.61 -18.41 -10.21
CA HIS A 19 16.35 -18.31 -9.46
C HIS A 19 16.24 -16.99 -8.69
N LEU A 20 17.32 -16.56 -8.03
CA LEU A 20 17.35 -15.27 -7.33
C LEU A 20 17.15 -14.08 -8.29
N ASP A 21 17.76 -14.12 -9.47
CA ASP A 21 17.57 -13.09 -10.49
C ASP A 21 16.12 -13.03 -10.97
N LYS A 22 15.49 -14.19 -11.15
CA LYS A 22 14.07 -14.27 -11.52
C LYS A 22 13.17 -13.70 -10.43
N GLU A 23 13.38 -14.09 -9.17
CA GLU A 23 12.61 -13.58 -8.03
C GLU A 23 12.82 -12.07 -7.84
N ALA A 24 14.05 -11.57 -8.03
CA ALA A 24 14.34 -10.14 -7.98
C ALA A 24 13.63 -9.36 -9.09
N ALA A 25 13.57 -9.92 -10.30
CA ALA A 25 12.83 -9.32 -11.41
C ALA A 25 11.32 -9.31 -11.15
N GLU A 26 10.74 -10.42 -10.65
CA GLU A 26 9.33 -10.47 -10.26
C GLU A 26 9.02 -9.49 -9.12
N PHE A 27 9.91 -9.35 -8.14
CA PHE A 27 9.77 -8.36 -7.08
C PHE A 27 9.79 -6.94 -7.63
N SER A 28 10.78 -6.61 -8.46
CA SER A 28 10.91 -5.28 -9.07
C SER A 28 9.70 -4.95 -9.96
N GLN A 29 9.18 -5.93 -10.70
CA GLN A 29 7.97 -5.75 -11.51
C GLN A 29 6.74 -5.51 -10.63
N ARG A 30 6.58 -6.26 -9.53
CA ARG A 30 5.41 -6.17 -8.65
C ARG A 30 5.41 -4.92 -7.77
N PHE A 31 6.60 -4.42 -7.42
CA PHE A 31 6.76 -3.32 -6.48
C PHE A 31 7.35 -2.04 -7.10
N GLY A 32 7.65 -2.03 -8.40
CA GLY A 32 8.14 -0.83 -9.09
C GLY A 32 7.16 0.35 -9.02
N GLU A 33 5.87 0.09 -8.85
CA GLU A 33 4.85 1.12 -8.63
C GLU A 33 4.94 1.79 -7.25
N LEU A 34 5.52 1.12 -6.24
CA LEU A 34 5.76 1.71 -4.92
C LEU A 34 6.76 2.86 -4.98
N ASP A 35 7.73 2.78 -5.89
CA ASP A 35 8.75 3.81 -6.11
C ASP A 35 8.09 5.13 -6.56
N VAL A 36 7.01 5.04 -7.34
CA VAL A 36 6.25 6.21 -7.80
C VAL A 36 5.30 6.73 -6.71
N MET A 37 4.88 5.87 -5.77
CA MET A 37 3.99 6.20 -4.67
C MET A 37 4.73 6.75 -3.43
N GLU A 38 6.06 6.68 -3.37
CA GLU A 38 6.84 7.06 -2.18
C GLU A 38 6.52 8.49 -1.71
N ASP A 39 6.61 9.48 -2.59
CA ASP A 39 6.34 10.90 -2.27
C ASP A 39 4.91 11.10 -1.74
N VAL A 40 3.96 10.41 -2.35
CA VAL A 40 2.53 10.45 -2.00
C VAL A 40 2.30 9.80 -0.64
N ALA A 41 2.90 8.64 -0.39
CA ALA A 41 2.80 7.92 0.87
C ALA A 41 3.47 8.69 2.01
N ALA A 42 4.65 9.28 1.76
CA ALA A 42 5.35 10.11 2.72
C ALA A 42 4.50 11.31 3.15
N PHE A 43 3.84 11.97 2.20
CA PHE A 43 2.89 13.05 2.50
C PHE A 43 1.68 12.53 3.30
N VAL A 44 1.07 11.42 2.91
CA VAL A 44 -0.10 10.85 3.62
C VAL A 44 0.25 10.48 5.06
N LEU A 45 1.46 9.98 5.31
CA LEU A 45 1.94 9.65 6.66
C LEU A 45 2.29 10.88 7.49
N ASN A 46 2.78 11.95 6.86
CA ASN A 46 3.12 13.19 7.54
C ASN A 46 2.75 14.43 6.69
N PRO A 47 1.48 14.86 6.73
CA PRO A 47 0.94 15.89 5.85
C PRO A 47 1.54 17.29 6.06
N PHE A 48 2.21 17.50 7.19
CA PHE A 48 2.80 18.78 7.58
C PHE A 48 4.33 18.83 7.39
N LEU A 49 4.91 17.86 6.66
CA LEU A 49 6.30 17.93 6.20
C LEU A 49 6.52 19.18 5.34
N THR A 50 7.71 19.77 5.46
CA THR A 50 8.16 20.78 4.50
C THR A 50 8.45 20.09 3.18
N ILE A 51 7.68 20.43 2.16
CA ILE A 51 7.72 19.80 0.83
C ILE A 51 7.71 20.87 -0.26
N ASP A 52 8.13 20.47 -1.47
CA ASP A 52 7.80 21.20 -2.69
C ASP A 52 6.38 20.81 -3.12
N VAL A 53 5.43 21.73 -2.93
CA VAL A 53 4.01 21.49 -3.20
C VAL A 53 3.77 21.18 -4.68
N GLU A 54 4.49 21.84 -5.60
CA GLU A 54 4.30 21.64 -7.03
C GLU A 54 4.74 20.22 -7.44
N GLN A 55 5.91 19.78 -6.95
CA GLN A 55 6.41 18.44 -7.21
C GLN A 55 5.50 17.36 -6.61
N VAL A 56 5.10 17.50 -5.34
CA VAL A 56 4.23 16.52 -4.68
C VAL A 56 2.85 16.48 -5.33
N ALA A 57 2.27 17.63 -5.68
CA ALA A 57 0.99 17.69 -6.39
C ALA A 57 1.05 16.97 -7.75
N ALA A 58 2.14 17.14 -8.50
CA ALA A 58 2.35 16.42 -9.76
C ALA A 58 2.42 14.91 -9.55
N LYS A 59 3.02 14.43 -8.45
CA LYS A 59 3.04 13.01 -8.07
C LYS A 59 1.65 12.48 -7.73
N PHE A 60 0.85 13.24 -6.97
CA PHE A 60 -0.54 12.88 -6.70
C PHE A 60 -1.36 12.75 -7.99
N GLN A 61 -1.20 13.69 -8.92
CA GLN A 61 -1.85 13.66 -10.23
C GLN A 61 -1.41 12.46 -11.06
N GLN A 62 -0.11 12.15 -11.06
CA GLN A 62 0.44 11.00 -11.79
C GLN A 62 -0.07 9.67 -11.22
N VAL A 63 -0.01 9.48 -9.90
CA VAL A 63 -0.34 8.21 -9.24
C VAL A 63 -1.84 7.92 -9.27
N PHE A 64 -2.69 8.94 -9.09
CA PHE A 64 -4.14 8.76 -8.95
C PHE A 64 -4.97 9.31 -10.11
N ALA A 65 -4.32 9.78 -11.19
CA ALA A 65 -4.97 10.41 -12.33
C ALA A 65 -5.93 11.55 -11.91
N LEU A 66 -5.50 12.38 -10.95
CA LEU A 66 -6.32 13.47 -10.41
C LEU A 66 -6.41 14.65 -11.37
N PRO A 67 -7.50 15.44 -11.30
CA PRO A 67 -7.54 16.77 -11.89
C PRO A 67 -6.56 17.73 -11.19
N SER A 68 -6.37 18.91 -11.78
CA SER A 68 -5.68 20.02 -11.10
C SER A 68 -6.40 20.46 -9.83
N GLY A 69 -5.69 21.11 -8.90
CA GLY A 69 -6.26 21.64 -7.65
C GLY A 69 -5.83 20.91 -6.38
N VAL A 70 -5.14 19.77 -6.49
CA VAL A 70 -4.58 19.08 -5.31
C VAL A 70 -3.47 19.90 -4.62
N ASP A 71 -2.75 20.72 -5.39
CA ASP A 71 -1.79 21.71 -4.90
C ASP A 71 -2.44 22.71 -3.93
N MET A 72 -3.63 23.21 -4.27
CA MET A 72 -4.40 24.11 -3.40
C MET A 72 -4.84 23.40 -2.13
N GLU A 73 -5.35 22.17 -2.21
CA GLU A 73 -5.71 21.40 -1.01
C GLU A 73 -4.49 21.13 -0.11
N ILE A 74 -3.30 20.88 -0.68
CA ILE A 74 -2.06 20.70 0.09
C ILE A 74 -1.74 21.97 0.87
N VAL A 75 -1.75 23.13 0.21
CA VAL A 75 -1.47 24.43 0.85
C VAL A 75 -2.50 24.72 1.94
N ASP A 76 -3.79 24.53 1.64
CA ASP A 76 -4.87 24.81 2.59
C ASP A 76 -4.79 23.90 3.81
N LEU A 77 -4.45 22.61 3.63
CA LEU A 77 -4.31 21.65 4.72
C LEU A 77 -3.10 21.99 5.59
N GLN A 78 -1.96 22.32 4.99
CA GLN A 78 -0.73 22.67 5.73
C GLN A 78 -0.86 23.98 6.53
N ASN A 79 -1.71 24.89 6.08
CA ASN A 79 -2.04 26.14 6.78
C ASN A 79 -3.14 25.99 7.84
N ASP A 80 -3.80 24.84 7.93
CA ASP A 80 -4.84 24.59 8.91
C ASP A 80 -4.23 24.26 10.29
N ILE A 81 -4.28 25.25 11.20
CA ILE A 81 -3.69 25.16 12.54
C ILE A 81 -4.35 24.05 13.38
N GLU A 82 -5.68 23.88 13.25
CA GLU A 82 -6.42 22.87 14.02
C GLU A 82 -6.01 21.46 13.58
N LEU A 83 -5.92 21.23 12.27
CA LEU A 83 -5.43 19.96 11.74
C LEU A 83 -3.96 19.72 12.11
N LYS A 84 -3.12 20.76 12.10
CA LYS A 84 -1.70 20.64 12.46
C LYS A 84 -1.49 20.16 13.90
N VAL A 85 -2.26 20.69 14.84
CA VAL A 85 -2.23 20.25 16.25
C VAL A 85 -2.64 18.78 16.39
N ARG A 86 -3.49 18.29 15.49
CA ARG A 86 -4.00 16.91 15.47
C ARG A 86 -3.23 15.95 14.56
N SER A 87 -2.12 16.40 13.97
CA SER A 87 -1.31 15.59 13.04
C SER A 87 -0.79 14.27 13.63
N GLY A 88 -0.68 14.17 14.97
CA GLY A 88 -0.31 12.94 15.66
C GLY A 88 -1.45 11.95 15.92
N ASP A 89 -2.71 12.28 15.57
CA ASP A 89 -3.84 11.35 15.73
C ASP A 89 -3.65 10.13 14.81
N SER A 90 -3.78 8.92 15.36
CA SER A 90 -3.66 7.68 14.58
C SER A 90 -4.70 7.56 13.46
N ASN A 91 -5.81 8.30 13.56
CA ASN A 91 -6.86 8.42 12.54
C ASN A 91 -6.96 9.85 12.01
N PHE A 92 -5.83 10.53 11.77
CA PHE A 92 -5.79 11.90 11.24
C PHE A 92 -6.74 12.09 10.05
N TRP A 93 -6.64 11.21 9.04
CA TRP A 93 -7.47 11.30 7.83
C TRP A 93 -8.96 11.05 8.05
N GLY A 94 -9.36 10.43 9.17
CA GLY A 94 -10.76 10.33 9.58
C GLY A 94 -11.34 11.62 10.16
N ILE A 95 -10.49 12.57 10.55
CA ILE A 95 -10.85 13.87 11.13
C ILE A 95 -10.90 14.95 10.05
N VAL A 96 -10.03 14.84 9.04
CA VAL A 96 -9.97 15.79 7.91
C VAL A 96 -11.31 15.81 7.19
N SER A 97 -11.88 17.02 7.02
CA SER A 97 -13.18 17.18 6.34
C SER A 97 -13.07 16.75 4.87
N ARG A 98 -13.89 15.77 4.49
CA ARG A 98 -14.00 15.29 3.10
C ARG A 98 -14.64 16.31 2.17
N GLU A 99 -15.39 17.28 2.71
CA GLU A 99 -15.97 18.37 1.92
C GLU A 99 -14.93 19.46 1.64
N LYS A 100 -14.03 19.73 2.60
CA LYS A 100 -12.97 20.74 2.46
C LYS A 100 -11.75 20.22 1.69
N PHE A 101 -11.41 18.94 1.86
CA PHE A 101 -10.24 18.30 1.24
C PHE A 101 -10.60 17.01 0.51
N PRO A 102 -11.51 17.05 -0.50
CA PRO A 102 -12.00 15.86 -1.17
C PRO A 102 -10.92 15.07 -1.92
N LEU A 103 -9.94 15.75 -2.53
CA LEU A 103 -8.87 15.07 -3.28
C LEU A 103 -7.90 14.37 -2.32
N LEU A 104 -7.41 15.08 -1.30
CA LEU A 104 -6.44 14.54 -0.35
C LEU A 104 -7.03 13.41 0.50
N THR A 105 -8.25 13.57 1.01
CA THR A 105 -8.90 12.51 1.79
C THR A 105 -9.14 11.25 0.97
N SER A 106 -9.57 11.39 -0.29
CA SER A 106 -9.72 10.27 -1.22
C SER A 106 -8.39 9.55 -1.46
N CYS A 107 -7.31 10.29 -1.69
CA CYS A 107 -5.99 9.72 -1.93
C CYS A 107 -5.43 9.03 -0.69
N ALA A 108 -5.55 9.63 0.49
CA ALA A 108 -5.09 9.03 1.74
C ALA A 108 -5.77 7.68 2.04
N LEU A 109 -7.07 7.57 1.75
CA LEU A 109 -7.80 6.30 1.87
C LEU A 109 -7.30 5.27 0.88
N ARG A 110 -7.01 5.67 -0.37
CA ARG A 110 -6.42 4.77 -1.39
C ARG A 110 -5.04 4.28 -1.01
N VAL A 111 -4.18 5.16 -0.50
CA VAL A 111 -2.85 4.79 0.01
C VAL A 111 -2.99 3.78 1.15
N SER A 112 -3.88 4.04 2.12
CA SER A 112 -4.12 3.13 3.25
C SER A 112 -4.60 1.76 2.78
N ALA A 113 -5.59 1.72 1.89
CA ALA A 113 -6.11 0.48 1.31
C ALA A 113 -5.03 -0.27 0.50
N TYR A 114 -4.17 0.44 -0.22
CA TYR A 114 -3.08 -0.16 -0.97
C TYR A 114 -2.08 -0.88 -0.04
N PHE A 115 -1.68 -0.25 1.08
CA PHE A 115 -0.79 -0.87 2.04
C PHE A 115 -1.43 -2.06 2.77
N GLU A 116 -2.71 -1.98 3.16
CA GLU A 116 -3.42 -3.12 3.76
C GLU A 116 -3.54 -4.30 2.79
N MET A 117 -3.79 -4.01 1.51
CA MET A 117 -3.84 -5.00 0.45
C MET A 117 -2.46 -5.63 0.22
N ALA A 118 -1.40 -4.83 0.13
CA ALA A 118 -0.03 -5.31 -0.01
C ALA A 118 0.39 -6.20 1.17
N PHE A 119 0.02 -5.82 2.39
CA PHE A 119 0.29 -6.63 3.59
C PHE A 119 -0.48 -7.96 3.57
N SER A 120 -1.76 -7.92 3.16
CA SER A 120 -2.58 -9.12 2.99
C SER A 120 -1.98 -10.08 1.94
N GLN A 121 -1.42 -9.55 0.86
CA GLN A 121 -0.71 -10.35 -0.15
C GLN A 121 0.53 -11.04 0.41
N MET A 122 1.36 -10.31 1.16
CA MET A 122 2.54 -10.88 1.80
C MET A 122 2.16 -12.04 2.72
N LYS A 123 1.00 -11.95 3.38
CA LYS A 123 0.49 -12.97 4.30
C LYS A 123 -0.20 -14.15 3.61
N TYR A 124 -0.96 -13.90 2.53
CA TYR A 124 -1.84 -14.89 1.90
C TYR A 124 -1.49 -15.29 0.45
N ARG A 125 -0.37 -14.78 -0.11
CA ARG A 125 0.20 -15.14 -1.44
C ARG A 125 -0.78 -15.06 -2.63
N SER A 126 -1.82 -14.22 -2.55
CA SER A 126 -2.86 -14.10 -3.57
C SER A 126 -2.46 -13.12 -4.70
N ARG A 127 -3.10 -13.16 -5.88
CA ARG A 127 -2.87 -12.20 -6.99
C ARG A 127 -3.69 -10.92 -6.78
N LEU A 128 -3.09 -9.74 -7.03
CA LEU A 128 -3.78 -8.43 -6.99
C LEU A 128 -4.80 -8.32 -8.14
N THR A 129 -6.02 -7.89 -7.83
CA THR A 129 -7.00 -7.40 -8.81
C THR A 129 -7.66 -6.14 -8.25
N ASP A 130 -8.19 -5.28 -9.12
CA ASP A 130 -8.90 -4.05 -8.72
C ASP A 130 -10.09 -4.30 -7.77
N GLU A 131 -10.66 -5.51 -7.81
CA GLU A 131 -11.70 -5.97 -6.88
C GLU A 131 -11.19 -5.98 -5.44
N HIS A 132 -9.97 -6.46 -5.21
CA HIS A 132 -9.36 -6.47 -3.87
C HIS A 132 -9.10 -5.06 -3.34
N LEU A 133 -8.66 -4.13 -4.19
CA LEU A 133 -8.49 -2.73 -3.80
C LEU A 133 -9.83 -2.10 -3.44
N THR A 134 -10.88 -2.42 -4.19
CA THR A 134 -12.25 -1.95 -3.91
C THR A 134 -12.76 -2.47 -2.57
N ASP A 135 -12.52 -3.74 -2.26
CA ASP A 135 -12.89 -4.33 -0.97
C ASP A 135 -12.11 -3.72 0.20
N CYS A 136 -10.79 -3.54 0.06
CA CYS A 136 -9.97 -2.85 1.07
C CYS A 136 -10.42 -1.40 1.26
N LEU A 137 -10.71 -0.67 0.18
CA LEU A 137 -11.28 0.67 0.26
C LEU A 137 -12.61 0.66 1.01
N ARG A 138 -13.51 -0.28 0.67
CA ARG A 138 -14.82 -0.43 1.33
C ARG A 138 -14.67 -0.70 2.82
N LEU A 139 -13.73 -1.57 3.21
CA LEU A 139 -13.41 -1.85 4.61
C LEU A 139 -12.86 -0.59 5.31
N ALA A 140 -11.90 0.10 4.70
CA ALA A 140 -11.27 1.29 5.28
C ALA A 140 -12.26 2.45 5.47
N VAL A 141 -13.30 2.57 4.63
CA VAL A 141 -14.34 3.61 4.79
C VAL A 141 -15.55 3.18 5.59
N SER A 142 -15.66 1.90 5.94
CA SER A 142 -16.82 1.36 6.64
C SER A 142 -16.71 1.58 8.14
N SER A 143 -17.83 1.87 8.80
CA SER A 143 -17.96 1.85 10.26
C SER A 143 -18.27 0.44 10.80
N TYR A 144 -18.23 -0.58 9.94
CA TYR A 144 -18.52 -1.96 10.30
C TYR A 144 -17.40 -2.56 11.15
N GLU A 145 -17.71 -2.87 12.41
CA GLU A 145 -16.88 -3.71 13.26
C GLU A 145 -17.38 -5.17 13.18
N PRO A 146 -16.56 -6.12 12.71
CA PRO A 146 -16.92 -7.53 12.71
C PRO A 146 -17.16 -8.02 14.14
N ASN A 147 -18.24 -8.75 14.38
CA ASN A 147 -18.46 -9.42 15.66
C ASN A 147 -17.56 -10.66 15.76
N TYR A 148 -16.31 -10.45 16.17
CA TYR A 148 -15.30 -11.50 16.28
C TYR A 148 -15.73 -12.66 17.19
N LYS A 149 -16.51 -12.38 18.25
CA LYS A 149 -17.03 -13.43 19.15
C LYS A 149 -17.95 -14.38 18.41
N ALA A 150 -18.90 -13.85 17.64
CA ALA A 150 -19.80 -14.66 16.83
C ALA A 150 -19.04 -15.47 15.76
N LEU A 151 -18.02 -14.87 15.12
CA LEU A 151 -17.18 -15.55 14.15
C LEU A 151 -16.42 -16.72 14.76
N THR A 152 -15.78 -16.52 15.92
CA THR A 152 -15.05 -17.58 16.62
C THR A 152 -15.94 -18.74 17.07
N HIS A 153 -17.20 -18.48 17.39
CA HIS A 153 -18.17 -19.54 17.71
C HIS A 153 -18.68 -20.30 16.48
N SER A 154 -18.62 -19.70 15.29
CA SER A 154 -19.05 -20.32 14.02
C SER A 154 -17.96 -21.10 13.30
N MET A 155 -16.68 -20.83 13.60
CA MET A 155 -15.54 -21.53 13.00
C MET A 155 -15.39 -22.93 13.61
N GLN A 156 -15.84 -23.97 12.91
CA GLN A 156 -15.43 -25.35 13.21
C GLN A 156 -13.97 -25.53 12.79
N SER A 157 -13.06 -25.52 13.77
CA SER A 157 -11.68 -25.94 13.58
C SER A 157 -11.67 -27.41 13.16
N GLN A 158 -11.31 -27.69 11.90
CA GLN A 158 -11.03 -29.05 11.47
C GLN A 158 -9.70 -29.48 12.11
N PRO A 159 -9.65 -30.60 12.85
CA PRO A 159 -8.38 -31.12 13.35
C PRO A 159 -7.50 -31.50 12.16
N SER A 160 -6.27 -30.99 12.12
CA SER A 160 -5.26 -31.45 11.16
C SER A 160 -4.75 -32.83 11.60
N HIS A 161 -4.75 -33.78 10.66
CA HIS A 161 -4.24 -35.14 10.83
C HIS A 161 -2.73 -35.21 10.69
#